data_AF-A0A834AQ85-F1
#
_entry.id   AF-A0A834AQ85-F1
#
_cell.length_a   1.000
_cell.length_b   1.000
_cell.length_c   1.000
_cell.angle_alpha   90.00
_cell.angle_beta   90.00
_cell.angle_gamma   90.00
#
_symmetry.space_group_name_H-M   'P 1'
#
loop_
_entity.id
_entity.type
_entity.pdbx_description
1 polymer ?
#
loop_
_entity_poly.entity_id
_entity_poly.type
_entity_poly.pdbx_seq_one_letter_code
_entity_poly.pdbx_strand_id
1 'polypeptide(L)'
;MAHFSGEDQAMLQAMLRQLFQNVKEKITGAPSLECAEEILLHLEETDENFHNYEFVKYLRQHICNTLGSMIEEEMEKWTSDQNQSEESGYDTVVQHVTKRTQESKE
;
A
#
# COMPACT_ATOMS: atom_id res chain seq x y z
N MET A 1 13.93 7.02 1.94
CA MET A 1 12.82 7.86 2.43
C MET A 1 12.13 8.42 1.20
N ALA A 2 10.79 8.38 1.14
CA ALA A 2 10.07 8.99 0.03
C ALA A 2 10.44 10.49 -0.06
N HIS A 3 10.97 10.91 -1.20
CA HIS A 3 11.30 12.30 -1.43
C HIS A 3 10.01 13.03 -1.83
N PHE A 4 9.44 13.78 -0.89
CA PHE A 4 8.36 14.70 -1.19
C PHE A 4 8.93 15.91 -1.93
N SER A 5 8.30 16.28 -3.05
CA SER A 5 8.62 17.55 -3.70
C SER A 5 8.19 18.73 -2.82
N GLY A 6 8.72 19.93 -3.09
CA GLY A 6 8.29 21.13 -2.37
C GLY A 6 6.79 21.43 -2.55
N GLU A 7 6.21 21.05 -3.68
CA GLU A 7 4.79 21.16 -3.96
C GLU A 7 3.97 20.16 -3.14
N ASP A 8 4.41 18.90 -3.05
CA ASP A 8 3.76 17.88 -2.22
C ASP A 8 3.75 18.28 -0.75
N GLN A 9 4.87 18.85 -0.27
CA GLN A 9 4.98 19.32 1.10
C GLN A 9 4.03 20.49 1.39
N ALA A 10 3.88 21.42 0.44
CA ALA A 10 2.94 22.54 0.57
C ALA A 10 1.48 22.06 0.55
N MET A 11 1.15 21.12 -0.34
CA MET A 11 -0.18 20.50 -0.41
C MET A 11 -0.50 19.75 0.88
N LEU A 12 0.41 18.92 1.38
CA LEU A 12 0.26 18.18 2.64
C LEU A 12 0.06 19.12 3.82
N GLN A 13 0.84 20.21 3.87
CA GLN A 13 0.69 21.22 4.91
C GLN A 13 -0.67 21.90 4.86
N ALA A 14 -1.20 22.21 3.67
CA ALA A 14 -2.54 22.78 3.50
C ALA A 14 -3.63 21.81 3.98
N MET A 15 -3.54 20.54 3.59
CA MET A 15 -4.49 19.49 4.01
C MET A 15 -4.49 19.28 5.53
N LEU A 16 -3.30 19.26 6.16
CA LEU A 16 -3.17 19.16 7.62
C LEU A 16 -3.77 20.38 8.33
N ARG A 17 -3.52 21.59 7.82
CA ARG A 17 -4.12 22.82 8.40
C ARG A 17 -5.65 22.77 8.35
N GLN A 18 -6.21 22.30 7.23
CA GLN A 18 -7.65 22.12 7.09
C GLN A 18 -8.19 21.11 8.11
N LEU A 19 -7.54 19.95 8.25
CA LEU A 19 -7.92 18.93 9.23
C LEU A 19 -7.93 19.52 10.66
N PHE A 20 -6.86 20.21 11.05
CA PHE A 20 -6.79 20.82 12.38
C PHE A 20 -7.87 21.87 12.61
N GLN A 21 -8.21 22.65 11.59
CA GLN A 21 -9.29 23.65 11.71
C GLN A 21 -10.65 22.97 11.94
N ASN A 22 -10.96 21.93 11.18
CA ASN A 22 -12.22 21.19 11.34
C ASN A 22 -12.30 20.48 12.71
N VAL A 23 -11.22 19.84 13.12
CA VAL A 23 -11.14 19.16 14.43
C VAL A 23 -11.24 20.18 15.56
N LYS A 24 -10.59 21.35 15.43
CA LYS A 24 -10.66 22.42 16.41
C LYS A 24 -12.10 22.86 16.67
N GLU A 25 -12.89 23.06 15.62
CA GLU A 25 -14.29 23.46 15.76
C GLU A 25 -15.10 22.43 16.54
N LYS A 26 -14.86 21.13 16.28
CA LYS A 26 -15.52 20.03 17.01
C LYS A 26 -15.16 19.99 18.49
N ILE A 27 -13.86 20.06 18.83
CA ILE A 27 -13.42 20.01 20.23
C ILE A 27 -13.85 21.26 21.00
N THR A 28 -13.95 22.43 20.35
CA THR A 28 -14.46 23.64 21.02
C THR A 28 -15.96 23.58 21.32
N GLY A 29 -16.71 22.72 20.61
CA GLY A 29 -18.11 22.44 20.88
C GLY A 29 -18.33 21.39 21.97
N ALA A 30 -17.27 20.76 22.48
CA ALA A 30 -17.39 19.68 23.45
C ALA A 30 -17.83 20.22 24.84
N PRO A 31 -18.76 19.55 25.53
CA PRO A 31 -19.27 19.97 26.84
C PRO A 31 -18.26 19.77 27.99
N SER A 32 -17.22 18.96 27.79
CA SER A 32 -16.17 18.68 28.77
C SER A 32 -14.86 18.30 28.09
N LEU A 33 -13.76 18.33 28.87
CA LEU A 33 -12.45 17.84 28.41
C LEU A 33 -12.51 16.37 28.00
N GLU A 34 -13.13 15.53 28.83
CA GLU A 34 -13.27 14.10 28.61
C GLU A 34 -14.02 13.81 27.29
N CYS A 35 -15.04 14.62 26.97
CA CYS A 35 -15.75 14.53 25.70
C CYS A 35 -14.87 14.97 24.50
N ALA A 36 -14.05 16.01 24.65
CA ALA A 36 -13.12 16.42 23.61
C ALA A 36 -12.04 15.35 23.33
N GLU A 37 -11.56 14.68 24.37
CA GLU A 37 -10.62 13.56 24.25
C GLU A 37 -11.25 12.39 23.52
N GLU A 38 -12.49 12.03 23.86
CA GLU A 38 -13.23 10.97 23.19
C GLU A 38 -13.46 11.26 21.70
N ILE A 39 -13.79 12.51 21.36
CA ILE A 39 -13.92 12.97 19.96
C ILE A 39 -12.60 12.80 19.21
N LEU A 40 -11.47 13.18 19.82
CA LEU A 40 -10.15 13.07 19.19
C LEU A 40 -9.72 11.61 19.02
N LEU A 41 -10.01 10.77 20.01
CA LEU A 41 -9.64 9.35 20.03
C LEU A 41 -10.41 8.56 18.95
N HIS A 42 -11.70 8.87 18.80
CA HIS A 42 -12.59 8.18 17.87
C HIS A 42 -13.05 9.11 16.74
N LEU A 43 -12.13 9.90 16.17
CA LEU A 43 -12.47 10.83 15.06
C LEU A 43 -13.17 10.13 13.90
N GLU A 44 -12.75 8.91 13.55
CA GLU A 44 -13.39 8.14 12.47
C GLU A 44 -14.85 7.79 12.77
N GLU A 45 -15.18 7.53 14.04
CA GLU A 45 -16.51 7.11 14.47
C GLU A 45 -17.40 8.31 14.81
N THR A 46 -16.81 9.40 15.32
CA THR A 46 -17.52 10.59 15.81
C THR A 46 -17.65 11.69 14.74
N ASP A 47 -16.94 11.56 13.62
CA ASP A 47 -16.97 12.51 12.52
C ASP A 47 -17.46 11.90 11.21
N GLU A 48 -18.72 12.16 10.87
CA GLU A 48 -19.32 11.75 9.60
C GLU A 48 -18.56 12.25 8.37
N ASN A 49 -17.81 13.35 8.49
CA ASN A 49 -16.99 13.91 7.41
C ASN A 49 -15.54 13.41 7.42
N PHE A 50 -15.17 12.50 8.33
CA PHE A 50 -13.79 12.05 8.49
C PHE A 50 -13.18 11.57 7.16
N HIS A 51 -13.91 10.73 6.43
CA HIS A 51 -13.46 10.22 5.13
C HIS A 51 -13.49 11.25 3.99
N ASN A 52 -14.17 12.39 4.19
CA ASN A 52 -14.24 13.46 3.22
C ASN A 52 -13.07 14.44 3.32
N TYR A 53 -12.28 14.39 4.39
CA TYR A 53 -11.08 15.23 4.51
C TYR A 53 -10.04 14.85 3.46
N GLU A 54 -9.51 15.86 2.78
CA GLU A 54 -8.50 15.68 1.74
C GLU A 54 -7.25 14.96 2.28
N PHE A 55 -6.84 15.26 3.51
CA PHE A 55 -5.76 14.53 4.18
C PHE A 55 -6.07 13.04 4.34
N VAL A 56 -7.30 12.67 4.71
CA VAL A 56 -7.70 11.29 4.94
C VAL A 56 -7.80 10.53 3.61
N LYS A 57 -8.33 11.16 2.56
CA LYS A 57 -8.31 10.62 1.20
C LYS A 57 -6.88 10.40 0.71
N TYR A 58 -6.02 11.39 0.89
CA TYR A 58 -4.61 11.31 0.55
C TYR A 58 -3.92 10.15 1.29
N LEU A 59 -4.15 10.01 2.60
CA LEU A 59 -3.57 8.93 3.39
C LEU A 59 -4.05 7.56 2.91
N ARG A 60 -5.36 7.40 2.66
CA ARG A 60 -5.93 6.17 2.12
C ARG A 60 -5.30 5.82 0.77
N GLN A 61 -5.20 6.79 -0.15
CA GLN A 61 -4.57 6.59 -1.45
C GLN A 61 -3.10 6.21 -1.32
N HIS A 62 -2.36 6.87 -0.43
CA HIS A 62 -0.94 6.59 -0.20
C HIS A 62 -0.71 5.18 0.34
N ILE A 63 -1.55 4.74 1.29
CA ILE A 63 -1.53 3.38 1.82
C ILE A 63 -1.85 2.37 0.70
N CYS A 64 -2.91 2.61 -0.08
CA CYS A 64 -3.29 1.73 -1.18
C CYS A 64 -2.19 1.61 -2.24
N ASN A 65 -1.56 2.72 -2.63
CA ASN A 65 -0.48 2.71 -3.61
C ASN A 65 0.76 1.98 -3.07
N THR A 66 1.12 2.21 -1.81
CA THR A 66 2.28 1.57 -1.19
C THR A 66 2.06 0.07 -1.04
N LEU A 67 0.89 -0.34 -0.54
CA LEU A 67 0.53 -1.75 -0.40
C LEU A 67 0.39 -2.44 -1.77
N GLY A 68 -0.19 -1.77 -2.76
CA GLY A 68 -0.30 -2.29 -4.13
C GLY A 68 1.08 -2.57 -4.73
N SER A 69 2.00 -1.62 -4.63
CA SER A 69 3.39 -1.79 -5.08
C SER A 69 4.10 -2.94 -4.36
N MET A 70 3.89 -3.08 -3.05
CA MET A 70 4.47 -4.20 -2.29
C MET A 70 3.90 -5.56 -2.72
N ILE A 71 2.60 -5.62 -3.04
CA ILE A 71 1.96 -6.84 -3.55
C ILE A 71 2.51 -7.18 -4.94
N GLU A 72 2.62 -6.21 -5.83
CA GLU A 72 3.18 -6.41 -7.18
C GLU A 72 4.63 -6.89 -7.13
N GLU A 73 5.47 -6.25 -6.31
CA GLU A 73 6.87 -6.67 -6.09
C GLU A 73 6.97 -8.11 -5.56
N GLU A 74 6.11 -8.49 -4.62
CA GLU A 74 6.07 -9.87 -4.15
C GLU A 74 5.58 -10.81 -5.26
N MET A 75 4.50 -10.51 -5.98
CA MET A 75 4.03 -11.35 -7.09
C MET A 75 5.11 -11.55 -8.17
N GLU A 76 5.92 -10.54 -8.46
CA GLU A 76 7.02 -10.63 -9.41
C GLU A 76 8.16 -11.53 -8.90
N LYS A 77 8.50 -11.49 -7.60
CA LYS A 77 9.45 -12.44 -6.99
C LYS A 77 8.95 -13.87 -7.07
N TRP A 78 7.70 -14.11 -6.69
CA TRP A 78 7.10 -15.45 -6.74
C TRP A 78 7.08 -16.01 -8.18
N THR A 79 6.77 -15.17 -9.16
CA THR A 79 6.78 -15.56 -10.57
C THR A 79 8.20 -15.79 -11.10
N SER A 80 9.17 -15.00 -10.67
CA SER A 80 10.58 -15.16 -11.05
C SER A 80 11.19 -16.44 -10.46
N ASP A 81 10.92 -16.75 -9.19
CA ASP A 81 11.37 -17.97 -8.53
C ASP A 81 10.72 -19.22 -9.16
N GLN A 82 9.45 -19.12 -9.57
CA GLN A 82 8.77 -20.20 -10.27
C GLN A 82 9.33 -20.44 -11.68
N ASN A 83 9.61 -19.39 -12.46
CA ASN A 83 10.20 -19.53 -13.80
C ASN A 83 11.62 -20.12 -13.76
N GLN A 84 12.45 -19.78 -12.77
CA GLN A 84 13.77 -20.40 -12.60
C GLN A 84 13.68 -21.89 -12.23
N SER A 85 12.65 -22.28 -11.46
CA SER A 85 12.40 -23.68 -11.12
C SER A 85 11.95 -24.49 -12.35
N GLU A 86 11.06 -23.94 -13.17
CA GLU A 86 10.50 -24.60 -14.35
C GLU A 86 11.50 -24.73 -15.52
N GLU A 87 12.36 -23.73 -15.75
CA GLU A 87 13.36 -23.76 -16.84
C GLU A 87 14.45 -24.83 -16.63
N SER A 88 14.81 -25.15 -15.38
CA SER A 88 15.78 -26.22 -15.08
C SER A 88 15.22 -27.64 -15.25
N GLY A 89 13.89 -27.82 -15.11
CA GLY A 89 13.25 -29.13 -15.10
C GLY A 89 12.98 -29.69 -16.50
N TYR A 90 12.46 -28.86 -17.40
CA TYR A 90 12.06 -29.32 -18.74
C TYR A 90 13.26 -29.56 -19.66
N ASP A 91 14.27 -28.68 -19.65
CA ASP A 91 15.45 -28.81 -20.52
C ASP A 91 16.25 -30.09 -20.21
N THR A 92 16.39 -30.40 -18.91
CA THR A 92 17.06 -31.62 -18.43
C THR A 92 16.31 -32.89 -18.86
N VAL A 93 14.97 -32.90 -18.78
CA VAL A 93 14.16 -34.07 -19.18
C VAL A 93 14.17 -34.27 -20.70
N VAL A 94 14.05 -33.19 -21.48
CA VAL A 94 14.10 -33.27 -22.96
C VAL A 94 15.48 -33.72 -23.44
N GLN A 95 16.57 -33.25 -22.84
CA GLN A 95 17.91 -33.76 -23.11
C GLN A 95 18.04 -35.26 -22.79
N HIS A 96 17.55 -35.70 -21.63
CA HIS A 96 17.59 -37.11 -21.25
C HIS A 96 16.75 -38.02 -22.16
N VAL A 97 15.59 -37.56 -22.63
CA VAL A 97 14.72 -38.29 -23.55
C VAL A 97 15.35 -38.35 -24.96
N THR A 98 15.91 -37.24 -25.43
CA THR A 98 16.57 -37.15 -26.74
C THR A 98 17.79 -38.06 -26.81
N LYS A 99 18.63 -38.06 -25.77
CA LYS A 99 19.81 -38.92 -25.67
C LYS A 99 19.44 -40.41 -25.66
N ARG A 100 18.46 -40.82 -24.85
CA ARG A 100 17.97 -42.22 -24.82
C ARG A 100 17.43 -42.71 -26.16
N THR A 101 16.77 -41.83 -26.91
CA THR A 101 16.18 -42.17 -28.22
C THR A 101 17.25 -42.31 -29.30
N GLN A 102 18.34 -41.54 -29.22
CA GLN A 102 19.49 -41.66 -30.13
C GLN A 102 20.35 -42.89 -29.86
N GLU A 103 20.52 -43.27 -28.60
CA GLU A 103 21.32 -44.44 -28.19
C GLU A 103 20.60 -45.79 -28.41
N SER A 104 19.29 -45.81 -28.68
CA SER A 104 18.52 -47.04 -29.01
C SER A 104 18.47 -47.36 -30.51
N LYS A 105 19.24 -46.65 -31.35
CA LYS A 105 19.34 -46.90 -32.80
C LYS A 105 20.64 -47.60 -33.23
N GLU A 106 21.40 -48.13 -32.29
CA GLU A 106 22.54 -49.04 -32.51
C GLU A 106 22.17 -50.46 -32.10
#